data_AF-A0A9N9R113-F1
#
_entry.id   AF-A0A9N9R113-F1
#
_cell.length_a   1.000
_cell.length_b   1.000
_cell.length_c   1.000
_cell.angle_alpha   90.00
_cell.angle_beta   90.00
_cell.angle_gamma   90.00
#
_symmetry.space_group_name_H-M   'P 1'
#
loop_
_entity.id
_entity.type
_entity.pdbx_description
1 polymer ?
#
loop_
_entity_poly.entity_id
_entity_poly.type
_entity_poly.pdbx_seq_one_letter_code
_entity_poly.pdbx_strand_id
1 'polypeptide(L)'
;MAAKFLGEPTKVVTGSYDRTLKIWDLRMKSCIETKFAGSSCNDLVTSDGAGSTIISGHLDKTIRFWDIRSEISANDIVLQGRITSLDLIRDSNYLLACVRDDSTIQLIDLRMNTIVRSFRLSCVRDENIAWQHKSPVHGVESFYNVALLRYVRCVELDAVC
;
A
#
# COMPACT_ATOMS: atom_id res chain seq x y z
N MET A 1 -10.03 4.90 -1.27
CA MET A 1 -10.19 5.61 0.02
C MET A 1 -9.73 4.67 1.11
N ALA A 2 -8.87 5.13 2.01
CA ALA A 2 -8.29 4.31 3.06
C ALA A 2 -8.15 5.08 4.37
N ALA A 3 -8.12 4.36 5.48
CA ALA A 3 -7.89 4.90 6.81
C ALA A 3 -6.95 3.98 7.60
N LYS A 4 -6.03 4.54 8.39
CA LYS A 4 -5.13 3.82 9.29
C LYS A 4 -4.87 4.62 10.57
N PHE A 5 -4.61 3.92 11.68
CA PHE A 5 -4.16 4.56 12.93
C PHE A 5 -2.70 5.02 12.83
N LEU A 6 -2.38 6.16 13.46
CA LEU A 6 -1.05 6.75 13.50
C LEU A 6 -0.33 6.39 14.81
N GLY A 7 0.18 5.16 14.93
CA GLY A 7 0.99 4.69 16.08
C GLY A 7 0.27 4.63 17.45
N GLU A 8 -0.77 5.44 17.63
CA GLU A 8 -1.63 5.56 18.81
C GLU A 8 -3.10 5.42 18.38
N PRO A 9 -3.96 4.87 19.26
CA PRO A 9 -5.36 4.57 18.92
C PRO A 9 -6.25 5.82 18.80
N THR A 10 -5.69 7.02 19.00
CA THR A 10 -6.44 8.28 19.07
C THR A 10 -6.25 9.15 17.85
N LYS A 11 -5.31 8.81 16.96
CA LYS A 11 -5.09 9.52 15.71
C LYS A 11 -5.24 8.60 14.52
N VAL A 12 -5.93 9.11 13.50
CA VAL A 12 -6.18 8.39 12.25
C VAL A 12 -5.77 9.26 11.10
N VAL A 13 -5.09 8.67 10.13
CA VAL A 13 -4.89 9.26 8.81
C VAL A 13 -5.89 8.65 7.84
N THR A 14 -6.47 9.48 6.98
CA THR A 14 -7.34 9.06 5.89
C THR A 14 -6.83 9.59 4.57
N GLY A 15 -6.88 8.77 3.54
CA GLY A 15 -6.61 9.14 2.15
C GLY A 15 -7.89 9.13 1.34
N SER A 16 -8.09 10.18 0.55
CA SER A 16 -9.34 10.47 -0.15
C SER A 16 -9.17 10.60 -1.67
N TYR A 17 -10.28 10.43 -2.38
CA TYR A 17 -10.40 10.71 -3.81
C TYR A 17 -10.34 12.22 -4.12
N ASP A 18 -10.58 13.08 -3.12
CA ASP A 18 -10.47 14.54 -3.24
C ASP A 18 -9.03 15.05 -3.37
N ARG A 19 -8.05 14.13 -3.43
CA ARG A 19 -6.60 14.40 -3.53
C ARG A 19 -6.00 14.98 -2.26
N THR A 20 -6.63 14.76 -1.10
CA THR A 20 -6.08 15.13 0.20
C THR A 20 -5.81 13.91 1.08
N LEU A 21 -4.84 14.08 1.97
CA LEU A 21 -4.70 13.28 3.18
C LEU A 21 -5.20 14.12 4.36
N LYS A 22 -5.96 13.51 5.26
CA LYS A 22 -6.47 14.17 6.47
C LYS A 22 -6.03 13.42 7.70
N ILE A 23 -5.62 14.16 8.73
CA ILE A 23 -5.28 13.62 10.03
C ILE A 23 -6.37 14.06 11.01
N TRP A 24 -6.87 13.08 11.75
CA TRP A 24 -8.00 13.21 12.65
C TRP A 24 -7.55 12.91 14.08
N ASP A 25 -7.95 13.77 15.01
CA ASP A 25 -7.90 13.45 16.44
C ASP A 25 -9.28 12.94 16.87
N LEU A 26 -9.33 11.67 17.27
CA LEU A 26 -10.55 11.00 17.68
C LEU A 26 -11.06 11.45 19.05
N ARG A 27 -10.20 12.00 19.91
CA ARG A 27 -10.61 12.58 21.20
C ARG A 27 -11.32 13.92 20.98
N MET A 28 -10.75 14.74 20.10
CA MET A 28 -11.33 16.04 19.71
C MET A 28 -12.48 15.90 18.71
N LYS A 29 -12.62 14.73 18.07
CA LYS A 29 -13.59 14.44 17.01
C LYS A 29 -13.49 15.42 15.84
N SER A 30 -12.27 15.83 15.51
CA SER A 30 -12.00 16.87 14.53
C SER A 30 -10.85 16.50 13.59
N CYS A 31 -10.90 17.06 12.38
CA CYS A 31 -9.78 17.07 11.46
C CYS A 31 -8.78 18.10 11.97
N ILE A 32 -7.59 17.65 12.38
CA ILE A 32 -6.54 18.53 12.90
C ILE A 32 -5.55 18.96 11.81
N GLU A 33 -5.48 18.22 10.70
CA GLU A 33 -4.60 18.56 9.59
C GLU A 33 -5.17 18.07 8.25
N THR A 34 -4.94 18.85 7.18
CA THR A 34 -5.24 18.46 5.81
C THR A 34 -4.04 18.74 4.93
N LYS A 35 -3.48 17.71 4.29
CA LYS A 35 -2.37 17.81 3.34
C LYS A 35 -2.88 17.61 1.91
N PHE A 36 -2.46 18.47 0.99
CA PHE A 36 -2.78 18.30 -0.43
C PHE A 36 -1.81 17.30 -1.06
N ALA A 37 -2.35 16.18 -1.54
CA ALA A 37 -1.57 15.06 -2.06
C ALA A 37 -1.39 15.08 -3.59
N GLY A 38 -1.99 16.04 -4.30
CA GLY A 38 -1.87 16.20 -5.75
C GLY A 38 -2.66 15.17 -6.58
N SER A 39 -2.91 13.97 -6.03
CA SER A 39 -3.66 12.90 -6.66
C SER A 39 -4.48 12.09 -5.67
N SER A 40 -5.53 11.44 -6.17
CA SER A 40 -6.41 10.58 -5.39
C SER A 40 -5.62 9.46 -4.72
N CYS A 41 -5.79 9.34 -3.40
CA CYS A 41 -5.17 8.29 -2.60
C CYS A 41 -6.07 7.06 -2.54
N ASN A 42 -5.59 5.94 -3.07
CA ASN A 42 -6.33 4.68 -3.06
C ASN A 42 -6.12 3.91 -1.76
N ASP A 43 -4.88 3.81 -1.31
CA ASP A 43 -4.49 3.12 -0.08
C ASP A 43 -3.33 3.83 0.63
N LEU A 44 -3.18 3.56 1.91
CA LEU A 44 -2.11 4.11 2.74
C LEU A 44 -1.75 3.18 3.90
N VAL A 45 -0.51 3.32 4.37
CA VAL A 45 0.07 2.59 5.50
C VAL A 45 0.92 3.55 6.36
N THR A 46 1.23 3.14 7.59
CA THR A 46 2.09 3.87 8.53
C THR A 46 3.31 3.02 8.82
N SER A 47 4.51 3.52 8.52
CA SER A 47 5.72 2.67 8.46
C SER A 47 6.45 2.58 9.79
N ASP A 48 6.45 3.63 10.58
CA ASP A 48 7.04 3.59 11.92
C ASP A 48 5.94 3.28 12.93
N GLY A 49 6.23 2.43 13.92
CA GLY A 49 5.27 2.13 15.00
C GLY A 49 4.82 3.36 15.78
N ALA A 50 5.51 4.50 15.63
CA ALA A 50 5.12 5.79 16.17
C ALA A 50 4.15 6.60 15.28
N GLY A 51 3.87 6.14 14.05
CA GLY A 51 2.94 6.77 13.12
C GLY A 51 3.38 8.14 12.62
N SER A 52 4.67 8.45 12.65
CA SER A 52 5.20 9.72 12.13
C SER A 52 5.34 9.73 10.61
N THR A 53 5.48 8.57 9.98
CA THR A 53 5.63 8.43 8.53
C THR A 53 4.41 7.75 7.92
N ILE A 54 3.75 8.45 7.01
CA ILE A 54 2.63 7.94 6.21
C ILE A 54 3.16 7.64 4.81
N ILE A 55 2.81 6.47 4.28
CA ILE A 55 3.06 6.10 2.89
C ILE A 55 1.72 5.97 2.19
N SER A 56 1.52 6.69 1.08
CA SER A 56 0.26 6.70 0.33
C SER A 56 0.46 6.30 -1.13
N GLY A 57 -0.47 5.51 -1.66
CA GLY A 57 -0.47 5.03 -3.05
C GLY A 57 -1.55 5.73 -3.87
N HIS A 58 -1.17 6.24 -5.05
CA HIS A 58 -2.01 7.17 -5.81
C HIS A 58 -2.38 6.68 -7.23
N LEU A 59 -3.42 7.33 -7.79
CA LEU A 59 -3.87 7.15 -9.17
C LEU A 59 -2.92 7.78 -10.21
N ASP A 60 -2.02 8.67 -9.82
CA ASP A 60 -1.02 9.25 -10.73
C ASP A 60 0.26 8.42 -10.81
N LYS A 61 0.18 7.14 -10.39
CA LYS A 61 1.26 6.17 -10.42
C LYS A 61 2.39 6.43 -9.43
N THR A 62 2.16 7.29 -8.44
CA THR A 62 3.15 7.59 -7.41
C THR A 62 2.84 6.97 -6.06
N ILE A 63 3.89 6.56 -5.37
CA ILE A 63 3.88 6.32 -3.92
C ILE A 63 4.52 7.54 -3.29
N ARG A 64 3.86 8.12 -2.29
CA ARG A 64 4.33 9.32 -1.60
C ARG A 64 4.59 9.05 -0.14
N PHE A 65 5.63 9.70 0.39
CA PHE A 65 6.05 9.62 1.76
C PHE A 65 5.81 10.94 2.46
N TRP A 66 5.16 10.90 3.61
CA TRP A 66 4.79 12.08 4.38
C TRP A 66 5.33 11.93 5.80
N ASP A 67 6.14 12.88 6.24
CA ASP A 67 6.41 13.08 7.66
C ASP A 67 5.30 13.96 8.23
N ILE A 68 4.57 13.50 9.25
CA ILE A 68 3.52 14.30 9.90
C ILE A 68 4.06 15.60 10.52
N ARG A 69 5.36 15.65 10.82
CA ARG A 69 6.03 16.84 11.38
C ARG A 69 6.41 17.86 10.31
N SER A 70 6.33 17.49 9.04
CA SER A 70 6.65 18.32 7.88
C SER A 70 5.39 18.62 7.06
N GLU A 71 5.26 19.84 6.55
CA GLU A 71 4.12 20.19 5.67
C GLU A 71 4.24 19.58 4.26
N ILE A 72 5.46 19.22 3.84
CA ILE A 72 5.77 18.78 2.48
C ILE A 72 6.01 17.26 2.46
N SER A 73 5.63 16.58 1.37
CA SER A 73 6.04 15.19 1.15
C SER A 73 7.58 15.09 1.12
N ALA A 74 8.10 14.07 1.78
CA ALA A 74 9.53 13.89 1.96
C ALA A 74 10.19 13.27 0.73
N ASN A 75 9.50 12.32 0.07
CA ASN A 75 9.99 11.59 -1.09
C ASN A 75 8.81 11.00 -1.87
N ASP A 76 9.03 10.73 -3.16
CA ASP A 76 8.07 10.06 -4.04
C ASP A 76 8.77 8.93 -4.84
N ILE A 77 8.05 7.83 -5.09
CA ILE A 77 8.48 6.75 -5.98
C ILE A 77 7.46 6.64 -7.11
N VAL A 78 7.92 6.79 -8.35
CA VAL A 78 7.07 6.72 -9.55
C VAL A 78 7.09 5.31 -10.12
N LEU A 79 5.92 4.71 -10.29
CA LEU A 79 5.71 3.38 -10.86
C LEU A 79 5.08 3.48 -12.26
N GLN A 80 5.00 2.35 -12.98
CA GLN A 80 4.48 2.32 -14.35
C GLN A 80 2.93 2.29 -14.44
N GLY A 81 2.24 2.11 -13.32
CA GLY A 81 0.78 2.04 -13.27
C GLY A 81 0.20 2.56 -11.96
N ARG A 82 -1.13 2.65 -11.93
CA ARG A 82 -1.89 3.11 -10.75
C ARG A 82 -1.67 2.19 -9.56
N ILE A 83 -1.45 2.77 -8.37
CA ILE A 83 -1.33 2.01 -7.13
C ILE A 83 -2.73 1.76 -6.58
N THR A 84 -3.10 0.51 -6.37
CA THR A 84 -4.41 0.14 -5.83
C THR A 84 -4.37 -0.26 -4.37
N SER A 85 -3.27 -0.87 -3.91
CA SER A 85 -3.11 -1.26 -2.52
C SER A 85 -1.64 -1.27 -2.10
N LEU A 86 -1.42 -1.03 -0.81
CA LEU A 86 -0.13 -1.00 -0.15
C LEU A 86 -0.15 -1.90 1.10
N ASP A 87 0.94 -2.62 1.34
CA ASP A 87 1.13 -3.39 2.57
C ASP A 87 2.59 -3.38 3.02
N LEU A 88 2.82 -3.34 4.33
CA LEU A 88 4.16 -3.35 4.91
C LEU A 88 4.56 -4.76 5.32
N ILE A 89 5.76 -5.17 4.93
CA ILE A 89 6.35 -6.42 5.42
C ILE A 89 7.02 -6.14 6.76
N ARG A 90 6.99 -7.14 7.66
CA ARG A 90 7.51 -7.06 9.03
C ARG A 90 8.84 -6.29 9.11
N ASP A 91 8.95 -5.49 10.17
CA ASP A 91 9.99 -4.49 10.46
C ASP A 91 9.94 -3.24 9.57
N SER A 92 8.93 -3.09 8.73
CA SER A 92 8.69 -1.90 7.90
C SER A 92 9.87 -1.50 7.01
N ASN A 93 10.70 -2.48 6.65
CA ASN A 93 11.82 -2.30 5.73
C ASN A 93 11.40 -2.42 4.27
N TYR A 94 10.31 -3.15 4.02
CA TYR A 94 9.80 -3.39 2.67
C TYR A 94 8.32 -3.07 2.56
N LEU A 95 7.95 -2.56 1.39
CA LEU A 95 6.60 -2.23 0.99
C LEU A 95 6.18 -3.09 -0.21
N LEU A 96 5.00 -3.70 -0.13
CA LEU A 96 4.34 -4.32 -1.27
C LEU A 96 3.35 -3.33 -1.87
N ALA A 97 3.50 -3.06 -3.17
CA ALA A 97 2.59 -2.21 -3.93
C ALA A 97 1.92 -3.01 -5.05
N CYS A 98 0.58 -2.99 -5.09
CA CYS A 98 -0.15 -3.51 -6.24
C CYS A 98 -0.28 -2.42 -7.31
N VAL A 99 0.19 -2.73 -8.52
CA VAL A 99 0.27 -1.81 -9.65
C VAL A 99 -0.63 -2.31 -10.76
N ARG A 100 -1.79 -1.65 -10.96
CA ARG A 100 -2.86 -2.18 -11.81
C ARG A 100 -2.49 -2.25 -13.28
N ASP A 101 -1.98 -1.17 -13.85
CA ASP A 101 -1.76 -1.09 -15.30
C ASP A 101 -0.54 -1.91 -15.77
N ASP A 102 0.40 -2.20 -14.85
CA ASP A 102 1.52 -3.12 -15.09
C ASP A 102 1.12 -4.58 -14.76
N SER A 103 -0.06 -4.79 -14.15
CA SER A 103 -0.51 -6.08 -13.62
C SER A 103 0.56 -6.74 -12.75
N THR A 104 1.25 -5.94 -11.93
CA THR A 104 2.34 -6.40 -11.06
C THR A 104 2.06 -6.13 -9.59
N ILE A 105 2.65 -6.98 -8.75
CA ILE A 105 2.95 -6.65 -7.36
C ILE A 105 4.44 -6.31 -7.30
N GLN A 106 4.78 -5.15 -6.77
CA GLN A 106 6.15 -4.69 -6.65
C GLN A 106 6.58 -4.67 -5.17
N LEU A 107 7.77 -5.21 -4.92
CA LEU A 107 8.45 -5.18 -3.63
C LEU A 107 9.45 -4.02 -3.64
N ILE A 108 9.26 -3.07 -2.74
CA ILE A 108 10.04 -1.84 -2.64
C ILE A 108 10.82 -1.86 -1.33
N ASP A 109 12.11 -1.53 -1.39
CA ASP A 109 12.95 -1.29 -0.21
C ASP A 109 12.74 0.15 0.26
N LEU A 110 12.26 0.31 1.50
CA LEU A 110 11.92 1.61 2.09
C LEU A 110 13.13 2.39 2.60
N ARG A 111 14.28 1.75 2.77
CA ARG A 111 15.53 2.43 3.14
C ARG A 111 16.18 3.06 1.92
N MET A 112 16.10 2.39 0.78
CA MET A 112 16.69 2.83 -0.47
C MET A 112 15.71 3.55 -1.40
N ASN A 113 14.40 3.43 -1.15
CA ASN A 113 13.32 3.88 -2.02
C ASN A 113 13.42 3.30 -3.44
N THR A 114 13.81 2.02 -3.54
CA THR A 114 14.03 1.33 -4.82
C THR A 114 13.16 0.08 -4.96
N ILE A 115 12.78 -0.23 -6.20
CA ILE A 115 12.08 -1.48 -6.51
C ILE A 115 13.09 -2.63 -6.47
N VAL A 116 12.87 -3.58 -5.57
CA VAL A 116 13.71 -4.78 -5.41
C VAL A 116 13.27 -5.87 -6.37
N ARG A 117 11.96 -6.11 -6.47
CA ARG A 117 11.36 -7.17 -7.30
C ARG A 117 10.00 -6.74 -7.82
N SER A 118 9.67 -7.25 -9.01
CA SER A 118 8.34 -7.12 -9.62
C SER A 118 7.80 -8.50 -9.99
N PHE A 119 6.60 -8.80 -9.53
CA PHE A 119 5.90 -10.06 -9.77
C PHE A 119 4.71 -9.79 -10.69
N ARG A 120 4.72 -10.33 -11.91
CA ARG A 120 3.58 -10.21 -12.83
C ARG A 120 2.49 -11.19 -12.46
N LEU A 121 1.27 -10.68 -12.31
CA LEU A 121 0.06 -11.46 -12.19
C LEU A 121 -0.48 -11.68 -13.60
N SER A 122 -0.14 -12.80 -14.23
CA SER A 122 -0.82 -13.22 -15.46
C SER A 122 -2.21 -13.76 -15.08
N CYS A 123 -3.27 -13.28 -15.74
CA CYS A 123 -4.56 -13.94 -15.67
C CYS A 123 -4.41 -15.37 -16.23
N VAL A 124 -4.49 -16.38 -15.37
CA VAL A 124 -4.63 -17.76 -15.83
C VAL A 124 -6.10 -17.91 -16.21
N ARG A 125 -6.39 -17.87 -17.52
CA ARG A 125 -7.72 -18.13 -18.07
C ARG A 125 -8.01 -19.63 -18.26
N ASP A 126 -7.15 -20.50 -17.76
CA ASP A 126 -7.31 -21.94 -17.93
C ASP A 126 -7.76 -22.58 -16.61
N GLU A 127 -9.05 -22.91 -16.58
CA GLU A 127 -9.57 -23.97 -15.74
C GLU A 127 -8.67 -25.21 -15.91
N ASN A 128 -8.06 -25.72 -14.83
CA ASN A 128 -7.23 -26.95 -14.72
C ASN A 128 -5.72 -26.83 -14.46
N ILE A 129 -5.20 -25.76 -13.86
CA ILE A 129 -3.83 -25.83 -13.30
C ILE A 129 -3.89 -26.14 -11.80
N ALA A 130 -3.80 -27.43 -11.47
CA ALA A 130 -3.43 -27.89 -10.15
C ALA A 130 -2.05 -27.28 -9.80
N TRP A 131 -2.02 -26.37 -8.83
CA TRP A 131 -0.79 -25.77 -8.34
C TRP A 131 0.13 -26.87 -7.82
N GLN A 132 1.17 -27.18 -8.58
CA GLN A 132 2.10 -28.24 -8.23
C GLN A 132 2.92 -27.78 -7.02
N HIS A 133 2.55 -28.31 -5.86
CA HIS A 133 3.33 -28.23 -4.62
C HIS A 133 4.78 -28.65 -4.89
N LYS A 134 5.70 -27.70 -4.79
CA LYS A 134 7.10 -27.98 -4.47
C LYS A 134 7.50 -27.18 -3.24
N SER A 135 7.39 -27.84 -2.09
CA SER A 135 7.96 -27.48 -0.78
C SER A 135 9.51 -27.61 -0.81
N PRO A 136 10.27 -27.19 0.23
CA PRO A 136 10.02 -26.13 1.21
C PRO A 136 11.22 -25.13 1.28
N VAL A 137 10.96 -23.84 1.44
CA VAL A 137 11.94 -22.92 2.06
C VAL A 137 11.29 -22.37 3.31
N HIS A 138 11.70 -22.93 4.45
CA HIS A 138 11.13 -22.66 5.76
C HIS A 138 11.20 -21.16 6.07
N GLY A 139 10.04 -20.50 6.20
CA GLY A 139 9.92 -19.14 6.74
C GLY A 139 9.03 -18.18 5.94
N VAL A 140 8.80 -18.43 4.65
CA VAL A 140 8.09 -17.47 3.77
C VAL A 140 6.60 -17.79 3.56
N GLU A 141 6.19 -19.04 3.78
CA GLU A 141 4.83 -19.55 3.49
C GLU A 141 3.70 -18.90 4.30
N SER A 142 3.98 -18.42 5.52
CA SER A 142 2.97 -17.72 6.34
C SER A 142 2.68 -16.30 5.84
N PHE A 143 3.62 -15.68 5.12
CA PHE A 143 3.50 -14.31 4.62
C PHE A 143 2.79 -14.27 3.28
N TYR A 144 3.10 -15.25 2.42
CA TYR A 144 2.41 -15.39 1.15
C TYR A 144 0.91 -15.60 1.37
N ASN A 145 0.44 -16.44 2.29
CA ASN A 145 -1.00 -16.71 2.41
C ASN A 145 -1.86 -15.49 2.80
N VAL A 146 -1.41 -14.62 3.71
CA VAL A 146 -2.22 -13.47 4.17
C VAL A 146 -2.20 -12.33 3.13
N ALA A 147 -1.03 -12.08 2.52
CA ALA A 147 -0.92 -11.16 1.39
C ALA A 147 -1.71 -11.70 0.19
N LEU A 148 -1.56 -12.97 -0.18
CA LEU A 148 -2.31 -13.56 -1.29
C LEU A 148 -3.83 -13.53 -1.01
N LEU A 149 -4.34 -13.74 0.20
CA LEU A 149 -5.79 -13.64 0.49
C LEU A 149 -6.36 -12.22 0.33
N ARG A 150 -5.62 -11.19 0.75
CA ARG A 150 -6.05 -9.79 0.59
C ARG A 150 -5.88 -9.31 -0.86
N TYR A 151 -4.87 -9.82 -1.56
CA TYR A 151 -4.54 -9.44 -2.93
C TYR A 151 -5.29 -10.28 -3.99
N VAL A 152 -5.65 -11.54 -3.73
CA VAL A 152 -6.55 -12.38 -4.56
C VAL A 152 -7.95 -11.80 -4.55
N ARG A 153 -8.44 -11.27 -3.41
CA ARG A 153 -9.69 -10.50 -3.40
C ARG A 153 -9.62 -9.24 -4.26
N CYS A 154 -8.47 -8.60 -4.37
CA CYS A 154 -8.29 -7.45 -5.26
C CYS A 154 -8.35 -7.83 -6.74
N VAL A 155 -8.09 -9.10 -7.08
CA VAL A 155 -8.19 -9.65 -8.44
C VAL A 155 -9.59 -10.23 -8.71
N GLU A 156 -10.22 -10.89 -7.73
CA GLU A 156 -11.56 -11.48 -7.87
C GLU A 156 -12.68 -10.43 -7.88
N LEU A 157 -12.55 -9.31 -7.15
CA LEU A 157 -13.60 -8.28 -7.09
C LEU A 157 -13.77 -7.50 -8.40
N ASP A 158 -12.78 -7.52 -9.30
CA ASP A 158 -12.83 -6.82 -10.61
C ASP A 158 -12.94 -7.80 -11.80
N ALA A 159 -13.15 -9.10 -11.56
CA ALA A 159 -13.46 -10.09 -12.60
C ALA A 159 -14.96 -10.12 -12.98
N VAL A 160 -15.78 -9.22 -12.43
CA VAL A 160 -17.15 -9.00 -12.88
C VAL A 160 -17.12 -7.85 -13.89
N CYS A 161 -17.32 -8.22 -15.15
CA CYS A 161 -17.54 -7.34 -16.30
C CYS A 161 -18.61 -6.27 -16.05
#